data_AF-A0A2E5MGS8-F1
#
_entry.id   AF-A0A2E5MGS8-F1
#
_cell.length_a   1.000
_cell.length_b   1.000
_cell.length_c   1.000
_cell.angle_alpha   90.00
_cell.angle_beta   90.00
_cell.angle_gamma   90.00
#
_symmetry.space_group_name_H-M   'P 1'
#
loop_
_entity.id
_entity.type
_entity.pdbx_description
1 polymer ?
#
loop_
_entity_poly.entity_id
_entity_poly.type
_entity_poly.pdbx_seq_one_letter_code
_entity_poly.pdbx_strand_id
1 'polypeptide(L)'
;MLSYLHAFHAGNFADVHKHIGLLVAIQLLQRKPTAIACFDTHAGSARYDLEGDYARKTKEADAGFQQLWQCRNGLRNPLWRDIWSVIGVKRTDVRIRHYPGSPAWLSSLARSQDRVTAFELHSSESSRLQDWARTHKVKVVAGDGFKGLLAGLPPCEPRLFTLIDPPYEIKEDYPRTAETIQKAWQRCRHGVYLVWYPVLPEAQYQQMISRLQAGPVRKILHSQFVLDTPPPRGMRGSGLLLVNPPWEWAETLDALLNEVINSGAIAAKHKLEWVVPE
;
A
#
# COMPACT_ATOMS: atom_id res chain seq x y z
N MET A 1 18.70 11.51 -9.66
CA MET A 1 17.71 11.17 -10.69
C MET A 1 16.88 10.06 -10.10
N LEU A 2 15.57 10.25 -9.94
CA LEU A 2 14.67 9.18 -9.49
C LEU A 2 14.64 8.15 -10.62
N SER A 3 15.05 6.92 -10.33
CA SER A 3 15.22 5.87 -11.34
C SER A 3 14.14 4.79 -11.25
N TYR A 4 13.45 4.72 -10.11
CA TYR A 4 12.39 3.75 -9.87
C TYR A 4 11.13 4.13 -10.64
N LEU A 5 10.62 3.17 -11.39
CA LEU A 5 9.30 3.24 -12.01
C LEU A 5 8.48 2.04 -11.53
N HIS A 6 7.37 2.32 -10.85
CA HIS A 6 6.54 1.26 -10.31
C HIS A 6 5.92 0.37 -11.40
N ALA A 7 5.84 0.83 -12.65
CA ALA A 7 5.37 0.06 -13.79
C ALA A 7 6.13 -1.27 -14.03
N PHE A 8 7.38 -1.38 -13.57
CA PHE A 8 8.13 -2.65 -13.62
C PHE A 8 7.66 -3.68 -12.57
N HIS A 9 7.01 -3.24 -11.50
CA HIS A 9 6.69 -4.06 -10.33
C HIS A 9 5.20 -4.17 -10.06
N ALA A 10 4.38 -3.38 -10.77
CA ALA A 10 2.95 -3.29 -10.59
C ALA A 10 2.27 -4.66 -10.59
N GLY A 11 1.51 -4.93 -9.53
CA GLY A 11 0.73 -6.16 -9.38
C GLY A 11 1.51 -7.37 -8.90
N ASN A 12 2.77 -7.21 -8.46
CA ASN A 12 3.55 -8.28 -7.86
C ASN A 12 3.04 -8.72 -6.48
N PHE A 13 3.71 -9.68 -5.85
CA PHE A 13 3.33 -10.20 -4.53
C PHE A 13 3.37 -9.14 -3.41
N ALA A 14 4.22 -8.11 -3.53
CA ALA A 14 4.31 -7.05 -2.53
C ALA A 14 3.13 -6.07 -2.64
N ASP A 15 2.66 -5.81 -3.86
CA ASP A 15 1.42 -5.08 -4.09
C ASP A 15 0.19 -5.86 -3.59
N VAL A 16 0.20 -7.20 -3.65
CA VAL A 16 -0.84 -8.03 -3.02
C VAL A 16 -0.91 -7.75 -1.52
N HIS A 17 0.22 -7.83 -0.83
CA HIS A 17 0.28 -7.54 0.61
C HIS A 17 -0.15 -6.10 0.91
N LYS A 18 0.41 -5.12 0.19
CA LYS A 18 0.13 -3.69 0.37
C LYS A 18 -1.34 -3.33 0.20
N HIS A 19 -1.93 -3.71 -0.94
CA HIS A 19 -3.27 -3.26 -1.29
C HIS A 19 -4.37 -4.01 -0.53
N ILE A 20 -4.13 -5.27 -0.13
CA ILE A 20 -5.01 -5.96 0.83
C ILE A 20 -4.99 -5.23 2.17
N GLY A 21 -3.81 -4.92 2.72
CA GLY A 21 -3.68 -4.18 3.99
C GLY A 21 -4.34 -2.79 3.94
N LEU A 22 -4.21 -2.08 2.82
CA LEU A 22 -4.87 -0.81 2.55
C LEU A 22 -6.40 -0.96 2.54
N LEU A 23 -6.92 -1.92 1.77
CA LEU A 23 -8.36 -2.13 1.64
C LEU A 23 -8.99 -2.47 3.00
N VAL A 24 -8.35 -3.37 3.77
CA VAL A 24 -8.82 -3.74 5.11
C VAL A 24 -8.87 -2.52 6.02
N ALA A 25 -7.82 -1.68 6.03
CA ALA A 25 -7.78 -0.48 6.86
C ALA A 25 -8.91 0.51 6.50
N ILE A 26 -9.13 0.77 5.21
CA ILE A 26 -10.18 1.68 4.75
C ILE A 26 -11.56 1.13 5.08
N GLN A 27 -11.86 -0.13 4.77
CA GLN A 27 -13.16 -0.76 5.04
C GLN A 27 -13.52 -0.71 6.53
N LEU A 28 -12.56 -1.01 7.41
CA LEU A 28 -12.76 -0.94 8.86
C LEU A 28 -12.98 0.50 9.34
N LEU A 29 -12.25 1.48 8.81
CA LEU A 29 -12.52 2.89 9.10
C LEU A 29 -13.93 3.27 8.61
N GLN A 30 -14.36 2.83 7.44
CA GLN A 30 -15.66 3.21 6.89
C GLN A 30 -16.88 2.70 7.67
N ARG A 31 -16.70 1.81 8.65
CA ARG A 31 -17.74 1.42 9.61
C ARG A 31 -18.32 2.62 10.40
N LYS A 32 -17.56 3.71 10.56
CA LYS A 32 -18.11 4.98 11.08
C LYS A 32 -18.51 5.92 9.93
N PRO A 33 -19.61 6.68 10.07
CA PRO A 33 -20.15 7.51 8.99
C PRO A 33 -19.32 8.76 8.69
N THR A 34 -18.48 9.21 9.64
CA THR A 34 -17.69 10.45 9.50
C THR A 34 -16.70 10.40 8.34
N ALA A 35 -16.38 11.54 7.73
CA ALA A 35 -15.45 11.61 6.61
C ALA A 35 -14.03 11.15 6.98
N ILE A 36 -13.28 10.66 5.99
CA ILE A 36 -11.87 10.29 6.09
C ILE A 36 -11.09 11.13 5.09
N ALA A 37 -10.03 11.79 5.57
CA ALA A 37 -8.96 12.29 4.73
C ALA A 37 -7.98 11.15 4.43
N CYS A 38 -7.81 10.83 3.16
CA CYS A 38 -6.87 9.83 2.66
C CYS A 38 -5.68 10.53 2.02
N PHE A 39 -4.47 10.21 2.47
CA PHE A 39 -3.22 10.70 1.89
C PHE A 39 -2.44 9.53 1.29
N ASP A 40 -1.98 9.68 0.06
CA ASP A 40 -1.02 8.77 -0.59
C ASP A 40 0.26 9.55 -0.90
N THR A 41 1.32 9.27 -0.15
CA THR A 41 2.56 10.07 -0.23
C THR A 41 3.44 9.74 -1.45
N HIS A 42 3.25 8.59 -2.07
CA HIS A 42 4.11 8.10 -3.16
C HIS A 42 3.23 7.36 -4.17
N ALA A 43 2.44 8.15 -4.90
CA ALA A 43 1.26 7.69 -5.62
C ALA A 43 1.56 6.96 -6.95
N GLY A 44 2.72 7.20 -7.56
CA GLY A 44 3.04 6.73 -8.91
C GLY A 44 2.01 7.20 -9.95
N SER A 45 1.80 6.42 -11.01
CA SER A 45 0.90 6.77 -12.13
C SER A 45 -0.58 6.40 -11.93
N ALA A 46 -0.99 5.90 -10.76
CA ALA A 46 -2.31 5.34 -10.45
C ALA A 46 -2.80 4.13 -11.26
N ARG A 47 -2.35 3.91 -12.49
CA ARG A 47 -2.75 2.78 -13.34
C ARG A 47 -1.59 2.30 -14.19
N TYR A 48 -1.41 0.98 -14.27
CA TYR A 48 -0.31 0.35 -14.98
C TYR A 48 -0.83 -0.68 -15.99
N ASP A 49 -0.25 -0.71 -17.19
CA ASP A 49 -0.52 -1.73 -18.19
C ASP A 49 0.40 -2.94 -17.96
N LEU A 50 -0.17 -4.08 -17.60
CA LEU A 50 0.58 -5.32 -17.33
C LEU A 50 1.05 -6.02 -18.62
N GLU A 51 0.61 -5.54 -19.79
CA GLU A 51 1.10 -5.94 -21.11
C GLU A 51 2.14 -5.00 -21.68
N GLY A 52 2.34 -3.84 -21.08
CA GLY A 52 3.31 -2.85 -21.55
C GLY A 52 4.76 -3.31 -21.38
N ASP A 53 5.65 -2.67 -22.14
CA ASP A 53 7.08 -3.01 -22.20
C ASP A 53 7.75 -3.05 -20.82
N TYR A 54 7.39 -2.13 -19.93
CA TYR A 54 7.92 -2.09 -18.56
C TYR A 54 7.54 -3.34 -17.75
N ALA A 55 6.24 -3.67 -17.71
CA ALA A 55 5.75 -4.82 -16.96
C ALA A 55 6.25 -6.15 -17.54
N ARG A 56 6.35 -6.26 -18.87
CA ARG A 56 6.79 -7.51 -19.52
C ARG A 56 8.31 -7.75 -19.45
N LYS A 57 9.11 -6.74 -19.12
CA LYS A 57 10.56 -6.92 -18.86
C LYS A 57 10.84 -7.76 -17.61
N THR A 58 10.05 -7.57 -16.56
CA THR A 58 10.23 -8.27 -15.26
C THR A 58 9.22 -9.40 -15.06
N LYS A 59 7.99 -9.23 -15.60
CA LYS A 59 6.87 -10.16 -15.46
C LYS A 59 6.46 -10.43 -14.01
N GLU A 60 6.76 -9.51 -13.08
CA GLU A 60 6.50 -9.74 -11.65
C GLU A 60 5.01 -9.89 -11.33
N ALA A 61 4.13 -9.26 -12.11
CA ALA A 61 2.68 -9.42 -11.98
C ALA A 61 2.22 -10.88 -12.17
N ASP A 62 2.94 -11.66 -12.99
CA ASP A 62 2.66 -13.07 -13.26
C ASP A 62 2.81 -13.91 -11.97
N ALA A 63 3.60 -13.46 -10.99
CA ALA A 63 3.79 -14.08 -9.67
C ALA A 63 3.06 -13.32 -8.52
N GLY A 64 2.10 -12.46 -8.87
CA GLY A 64 1.29 -11.70 -7.91
C GLY A 64 -0.19 -11.81 -8.22
N PHE A 65 -0.82 -10.69 -8.56
CA PHE A 65 -2.26 -10.63 -8.81
C PHE A 65 -2.72 -11.44 -10.03
N GLN A 66 -1.88 -11.67 -11.05
CA GLN A 66 -2.27 -12.54 -12.17
C GLN A 66 -2.49 -13.98 -11.69
N GLN A 67 -1.54 -14.52 -10.93
CA GLN A 67 -1.64 -15.88 -10.41
C GLN A 67 -2.79 -16.00 -9.42
N LEU A 68 -2.96 -15.00 -8.55
CA LEU A 68 -4.07 -14.95 -7.61
C LEU A 68 -5.44 -14.91 -8.32
N TRP A 69 -5.53 -14.21 -9.45
CA TRP A 69 -6.72 -14.22 -10.30
C TRP A 69 -7.00 -15.61 -10.89
N GLN A 70 -5.98 -16.38 -11.27
CA GLN A 70 -6.18 -17.77 -11.70
C GLN A 70 -6.71 -18.64 -10.56
N CYS A 71 -6.19 -18.45 -9.35
CA CYS A 71 -6.62 -19.18 -8.15
C CYS A 71 -7.89 -18.62 -7.48
N ARG A 72 -8.56 -17.62 -8.07
CA ARG A 72 -9.69 -16.88 -7.45
C ARG A 72 -10.84 -17.77 -6.95
N ASN A 73 -11.04 -18.93 -7.55
CA ASN A 73 -12.06 -19.89 -7.14
C ASN A 73 -11.73 -20.61 -5.83
N GLY A 74 -10.51 -20.48 -5.28
CA GLY A 74 -10.13 -20.96 -3.95
C GLY A 74 -10.31 -19.91 -2.85
N LEU A 75 -10.51 -18.65 -3.23
CA LEU A 75 -10.64 -17.52 -2.32
C LEU A 75 -12.11 -17.40 -1.86
N ARG A 76 -12.34 -17.34 -0.54
CA ARG A 76 -13.66 -17.50 0.08
C ARG A 76 -14.10 -16.26 0.83
N ASN A 77 -13.16 -15.49 1.37
CA ASN A 77 -13.46 -14.27 2.10
C ASN A 77 -14.28 -13.30 1.23
N PRO A 78 -15.40 -12.72 1.73
CA PRO A 78 -16.24 -11.83 0.95
C PRO A 78 -15.52 -10.57 0.45
N LEU A 79 -14.47 -10.12 1.14
CA LEU A 79 -13.68 -8.94 0.75
C LEU A 79 -12.95 -9.12 -0.59
N TRP A 80 -12.78 -10.36 -1.07
CA TRP A 80 -12.28 -10.59 -2.43
C TRP A 80 -13.16 -9.97 -3.50
N ARG A 81 -14.48 -9.87 -3.27
CA ARG A 81 -15.36 -9.16 -4.21
C ARG A 81 -14.96 -7.69 -4.34
N ASP A 82 -14.64 -7.04 -3.22
CA ASP A 82 -14.23 -5.64 -3.20
C ASP A 82 -12.85 -5.47 -3.84
N ILE A 83 -11.91 -6.38 -3.53
CA ILE A 83 -10.58 -6.42 -4.16
C ILE A 83 -10.72 -6.53 -5.70
N TRP A 84 -11.53 -7.47 -6.20
CA TRP A 84 -11.72 -7.64 -7.65
C TRP A 84 -12.45 -6.48 -8.30
N SER A 85 -13.39 -5.86 -7.58
CA SER A 85 -14.08 -4.65 -8.01
C SER A 85 -13.10 -3.49 -8.21
N VAL A 86 -12.21 -3.25 -7.22
CA VAL A 86 -11.19 -2.22 -7.30
C VAL A 86 -10.19 -2.50 -8.44
N ILE A 87 -9.77 -3.76 -8.61
CA ILE A 87 -8.90 -4.18 -9.72
C ILE A 87 -9.58 -3.98 -11.08
N GLY A 88 -10.91 -3.95 -11.13
CA GLY A 88 -11.68 -3.70 -12.34
C GLY A 88 -11.78 -4.91 -13.25
N VAL A 89 -11.70 -6.12 -12.69
CA VAL A 89 -11.77 -7.40 -13.43
C VAL A 89 -13.13 -8.07 -13.27
N LYS A 90 -13.64 -8.61 -14.37
CA LYS A 90 -14.90 -9.35 -14.43
C LYS A 90 -14.63 -10.84 -14.34
N ARG A 91 -15.58 -11.63 -13.83
CA ARG A 91 -15.44 -13.10 -13.72
C ARG A 91 -15.10 -13.80 -15.05
N THR A 92 -15.52 -13.21 -16.16
CA THR A 92 -15.26 -13.66 -17.55
C THR A 92 -13.85 -13.36 -18.03
N ASP A 93 -13.12 -12.47 -17.38
CA ASP A 93 -11.77 -12.08 -17.80
C ASP A 93 -10.80 -13.23 -17.52
N VAL A 94 -10.01 -13.56 -18.53
CA VAL A 94 -8.98 -14.61 -18.44
C VAL A 94 -7.79 -14.13 -17.63
N ARG A 95 -7.49 -12.83 -17.68
CA ARG A 95 -6.28 -12.22 -17.10
C ARG A 95 -6.51 -10.76 -16.77
N ILE A 96 -5.70 -10.22 -15.88
CA ILE A 96 -5.67 -8.80 -15.55
C ILE A 96 -4.88 -8.07 -16.63
N ARG A 97 -5.48 -7.08 -17.29
CA ARG A 97 -4.77 -6.26 -18.29
C ARG A 97 -4.15 -5.01 -17.67
N HIS A 98 -4.94 -4.29 -16.89
CA HIS A 98 -4.49 -3.09 -16.20
C HIS A 98 -4.55 -3.29 -14.70
N TYR A 99 -3.53 -2.81 -14.00
CA TYR A 99 -3.45 -2.87 -12.56
C TYR A 99 -3.61 -1.47 -11.96
N PRO A 100 -4.55 -1.26 -11.02
CA PRO A 100 -4.65 0.00 -10.29
C PRO A 100 -3.58 0.08 -9.20
N GLY A 101 -2.84 1.19 -9.18
CA GLY A 101 -1.98 1.60 -8.06
C GLY A 101 -2.78 2.21 -6.92
N SER A 102 -2.13 2.48 -5.79
CA SER A 102 -2.78 2.93 -4.56
C SER A 102 -3.70 4.16 -4.68
N PRO A 103 -3.47 5.16 -5.56
CA PRO A 103 -4.43 6.26 -5.73
C PRO A 103 -5.76 5.78 -6.30
N ALA A 104 -5.74 4.81 -7.22
CA ALA A 104 -6.95 4.22 -7.78
C ALA A 104 -7.67 3.32 -6.76
N TRP A 105 -6.94 2.61 -5.90
CA TRP A 105 -7.53 1.91 -4.76
C TRP A 105 -8.23 2.86 -3.81
N LEU A 106 -7.55 3.93 -3.38
CA LEU A 106 -8.12 4.94 -2.50
C LEU A 106 -9.32 5.64 -3.13
N SER A 107 -9.24 6.00 -4.41
CA SER A 107 -10.36 6.64 -5.12
C SER A 107 -11.55 5.71 -5.29
N SER A 108 -11.34 4.42 -5.53
CA SER A 108 -12.42 3.44 -5.70
C SER A 108 -13.10 3.11 -4.37
N LEU A 109 -12.36 3.15 -3.26
CA LEU A 109 -12.89 2.87 -1.93
C LEU A 109 -13.51 4.12 -1.29
N ALA A 110 -13.07 5.34 -1.64
CA ALA A 110 -13.55 6.57 -1.06
C ALA A 110 -15.06 6.77 -1.23
N ARG A 111 -15.75 7.14 -0.15
CA ARG A 111 -17.16 7.55 -0.19
C ARG A 111 -17.26 9.01 -0.61
N SER A 112 -18.48 9.46 -0.89
CA SER A 112 -18.73 10.84 -1.35
C SER A 112 -18.22 11.95 -0.41
N GLN A 113 -18.17 11.68 0.90
CA GLN A 113 -17.67 12.62 1.91
C GLN A 113 -16.16 12.49 2.20
N ASP A 114 -15.52 11.42 1.72
CA ASP A 114 -14.09 11.20 1.93
C ASP A 114 -13.28 12.02 0.91
N ARG A 115 -12.04 12.37 1.24
CA ARG A 115 -11.15 13.10 0.33
C ARG A 115 -9.85 12.35 0.12
N VAL A 116 -9.38 12.27 -1.12
CA VAL A 116 -8.10 11.65 -1.46
C VAL A 116 -7.13 12.72 -1.96
N THR A 117 -5.95 12.78 -1.34
CA THR A 117 -4.81 13.59 -1.81
C THR A 117 -3.63 12.68 -2.12
N ALA A 118 -3.12 12.75 -3.33
CA ALA A 118 -2.02 11.93 -3.83
C ALA A 118 -0.81 12.82 -4.19
N PHE A 119 0.37 12.40 -3.76
CA PHE A 119 1.64 13.10 -4.01
C PHE A 119 2.54 12.23 -4.89
N GLU A 120 3.15 12.84 -5.89
CA GLU A 120 4.14 12.17 -6.75
C GLU A 120 5.25 13.15 -7.14
N LEU A 121 6.50 12.76 -6.93
CA LEU A 121 7.68 13.61 -7.15
C LEU A 121 8.25 13.44 -8.56
N HIS A 122 8.14 12.25 -9.16
CA HIS A 122 8.62 11.99 -10.51
C HIS A 122 7.74 12.70 -11.54
N SER A 123 8.35 13.52 -12.41
CA SER A 123 7.62 14.41 -13.32
C SER A 123 6.72 13.64 -14.31
N SER A 124 7.21 12.54 -14.89
CA SER A 124 6.38 11.74 -15.81
C SER A 124 5.22 11.03 -15.12
N GLU A 125 5.44 10.50 -13.91
CA GLU A 125 4.42 9.76 -13.16
C GLU A 125 3.36 10.73 -12.63
N SER A 126 3.78 11.89 -12.12
CA SER A 126 2.87 12.95 -11.66
C SER A 126 2.03 13.52 -12.81
N SER A 127 2.57 13.67 -14.02
CA SER A 127 1.78 14.06 -15.20
C SER A 127 0.70 13.02 -15.52
N ARG A 128 1.06 11.72 -15.54
CA ARG A 128 0.10 10.62 -15.76
C ARG A 128 -0.97 10.56 -14.67
N LEU A 129 -0.57 10.76 -13.42
CA LEU A 129 -1.45 10.81 -12.26
C LEU A 129 -2.43 11.98 -12.35
N GLN A 130 -1.97 13.17 -12.76
CA GLN A 130 -2.83 14.34 -12.98
C GLN A 130 -3.83 14.12 -14.10
N ASP A 131 -3.41 13.53 -15.22
CA ASP A 131 -4.29 13.19 -16.33
C ASP A 131 -5.38 12.20 -15.89
N TRP A 132 -5.00 11.15 -15.17
CA TRP A 132 -5.94 10.19 -14.58
C TRP A 132 -6.90 10.87 -13.59
N ALA A 133 -6.41 11.79 -12.76
CA ALA A 133 -7.22 12.49 -11.78
C ALA A 133 -8.25 13.47 -12.37
N ARG A 134 -8.17 13.86 -13.65
CA ARG A 134 -9.20 14.72 -14.28
C ARG A 134 -10.60 14.12 -14.24
N THR A 135 -10.71 12.79 -14.27
CA THR A 135 -11.99 12.07 -14.24
C THR A 135 -12.26 11.38 -12.89
N HIS A 136 -11.41 11.60 -11.88
CA HIS A 136 -11.51 10.97 -10.57
C HIS A 136 -11.50 12.04 -9.48
N LYS A 137 -12.16 11.80 -8.34
CA LYS A 137 -12.22 12.77 -7.23
C LYS A 137 -10.95 12.72 -6.37
N VAL A 138 -9.79 12.93 -6.99
CA VAL A 138 -8.47 12.88 -6.33
C VAL A 138 -7.75 14.20 -6.53
N LYS A 139 -7.27 14.80 -5.44
CA LYS A 139 -6.36 15.95 -5.50
C LYS A 139 -4.94 15.43 -5.73
N VAL A 140 -4.30 15.87 -6.81
CA VAL A 140 -2.91 15.50 -7.10
C VAL A 140 -1.97 16.67 -6.82
N VAL A 141 -0.86 16.39 -6.16
CA VAL A 141 0.21 17.35 -5.89
C VAL A 141 1.51 16.79 -6.45
N ALA A 142 2.04 17.44 -7.50
CA ALA A 142 3.37 17.11 -8.01
C ALA A 142 4.42 17.64 -7.03
N GLY A 143 5.05 16.75 -6.26
CA GLY A 143 6.00 17.14 -5.23
C GLY A 143 6.28 16.06 -4.20
N ASP A 144 7.08 16.44 -3.22
CA ASP A 144 7.56 15.59 -2.14
C ASP A 144 6.43 15.22 -1.18
N GLY A 145 6.01 13.95 -1.19
CA GLY A 145 4.87 13.50 -0.38
C GLY A 145 5.12 13.46 1.12
N PHE A 146 6.37 13.33 1.58
CA PHE A 146 6.67 13.48 3.01
C PHE A 146 6.40 14.91 3.47
N LYS A 147 6.88 15.90 2.71
CA LYS A 147 6.60 17.32 3.01
C LYS A 147 5.12 17.65 2.84
N GLY A 148 4.51 17.13 1.78
CA GLY A 148 3.11 17.31 1.45
C GLY A 148 2.17 16.78 2.52
N LEU A 149 2.44 15.58 3.04
CA LEU A 149 1.73 15.02 4.19
C LEU A 149 1.80 15.97 5.38
N LEU A 150 3.00 16.32 5.83
CA LEU A 150 3.15 17.17 7.02
C LEU A 150 2.41 18.51 6.85
N ALA A 151 2.54 19.15 5.69
CA ALA A 151 1.85 20.41 5.40
C ALA A 151 0.31 20.28 5.39
N GLY A 152 -0.22 19.10 5.05
CA GLY A 152 -1.65 18.80 5.04
C GLY A 152 -2.23 18.36 6.39
N LEU A 153 -1.42 18.27 7.45
CA LEU A 153 -1.85 17.79 8.76
C LEU A 153 -1.97 18.91 9.81
N PRO A 154 -3.01 18.88 10.67
CA PRO A 154 -4.16 17.96 10.62
C PRO A 154 -5.12 18.30 9.46
N PRO A 155 -5.82 17.32 8.87
CA PRO A 155 -6.79 17.58 7.82
C PRO A 155 -8.07 18.21 8.40
N CYS A 156 -8.94 18.74 7.52
CA CYS A 156 -10.25 19.26 7.93
C CYS A 156 -11.24 18.13 8.29
N GLU A 157 -11.08 16.95 7.68
CA GLU A 157 -11.86 15.77 7.99
C GLU A 157 -11.53 15.25 9.41
N PRO A 158 -12.53 14.70 10.13
CA PRO A 158 -12.35 14.27 11.52
C PRO A 158 -11.49 13.01 11.66
N ARG A 159 -11.08 12.38 10.56
CA ARG A 159 -10.33 11.13 10.54
C ARG A 159 -9.31 11.13 9.42
N LEU A 160 -8.20 10.45 9.64
CA LEU A 160 -7.08 10.37 8.72
C LEU A 160 -6.71 8.92 8.46
N PHE A 161 -6.53 8.59 7.19
CA PHE A 161 -5.77 7.43 6.72
C PHE A 161 -4.62 7.93 5.83
N THR A 162 -3.41 7.41 6.02
CA THR A 162 -2.26 7.74 5.18
C THR A 162 -1.56 6.46 4.74
N LEU A 163 -1.30 6.34 3.44
CA LEU A 163 -0.35 5.39 2.87
C LEU A 163 1.02 6.05 2.69
N ILE A 164 2.05 5.42 3.24
CA ILE A 164 3.46 5.80 3.09
C ILE A 164 4.20 4.66 2.40
N ASP A 165 4.49 4.84 1.12
CA ASP A 165 5.03 3.80 0.23
C ASP A 165 6.21 4.34 -0.63
N PRO A 166 7.30 4.83 0.01
CA PRO A 166 8.44 5.34 -0.76
C PRO A 166 9.10 4.20 -1.55
N PRO A 167 9.86 4.52 -2.62
CA PRO A 167 10.48 3.48 -3.43
C PRO A 167 11.68 2.80 -2.74
N TYR A 168 12.21 3.40 -1.67
CA TYR A 168 13.43 2.97 -0.97
C TYR A 168 14.64 2.83 -1.90
N GLU A 169 14.77 3.76 -2.87
CA GLU A 169 15.91 3.83 -3.79
C GLU A 169 17.21 4.16 -3.05
N ILE A 170 17.11 4.98 -2.00
CA ILE A 170 18.25 5.43 -1.19
C ILE A 170 18.06 5.01 0.26
N LYS A 171 19.18 4.75 0.95
CA LYS A 171 19.17 4.26 2.33
C LYS A 171 18.47 5.23 3.29
N GLU A 172 18.54 6.52 2.96
CA GLU A 172 17.96 7.62 3.73
C GLU A 172 16.42 7.62 3.71
N ASP A 173 15.78 6.86 2.82
CA ASP A 173 14.31 6.75 2.80
C ASP A 173 13.76 6.09 4.07
N TYR A 174 14.47 5.08 4.61
CA TYR A 174 14.08 4.40 5.85
C TYR A 174 14.04 5.33 7.08
N PRO A 175 15.14 6.04 7.45
CA PRO A 175 15.10 6.97 8.58
C PRO A 175 14.15 8.15 8.34
N ARG A 176 14.04 8.63 7.10
CA ARG A 176 13.12 9.71 6.73
C ARG A 176 11.65 9.31 6.88
N THR A 177 11.32 8.06 6.56
CA THR A 177 10.00 7.49 6.77
C THR A 177 9.65 7.48 8.26
N ALA A 178 10.54 6.95 9.10
CA ALA A 178 10.34 6.95 10.55
C ALA A 178 10.13 8.37 11.12
N GLU A 179 10.98 9.32 10.73
CA GLU A 179 10.87 10.72 11.17
C GLU A 179 9.55 11.36 10.73
N THR A 180 9.13 11.10 9.49
CA THR A 180 7.88 11.64 8.95
C THR A 180 6.67 11.08 9.70
N ILE A 181 6.64 9.79 10.00
CA ILE A 181 5.57 9.16 10.80
C ILE A 181 5.51 9.79 12.19
N GLN A 182 6.66 9.98 12.86
CA GLN A 182 6.69 10.60 14.19
C GLN A 182 6.12 12.01 14.17
N LYS A 183 6.52 12.84 13.19
CA LYS A 183 6.01 14.20 13.01
C LYS A 183 4.53 14.24 12.64
N ALA A 184 4.09 13.34 11.74
CA ALA A 184 2.70 13.25 11.31
C ALA A 184 1.79 12.83 12.47
N TRP A 185 2.18 11.78 13.20
CA TRP A 185 1.46 11.32 14.39
C TRP A 185 1.43 12.39 15.49
N GLN A 186 2.50 13.19 15.65
CA GLN A 186 2.46 14.33 16.57
C GLN A 186 1.39 15.37 16.21
N ARG A 187 1.19 15.65 14.92
CA ARG A 187 0.17 16.59 14.41
C ARG A 187 -1.24 16.01 14.41
N CYS A 188 -1.39 14.70 14.19
CA CYS A 188 -2.67 14.01 14.17
C CYS A 188 -2.56 12.63 14.84
N ARG A 189 -2.71 12.63 16.17
CA ARG A 189 -2.47 11.47 17.06
C ARG A 189 -3.41 10.30 16.83
N HIS A 190 -4.62 10.58 16.36
CA HIS A 190 -5.64 9.57 16.06
C HIS A 190 -5.57 9.07 14.61
N GLY A 191 -4.66 9.61 13.79
CA GLY A 191 -4.52 9.20 12.40
C GLY A 191 -4.03 7.75 12.27
N VAL A 192 -4.53 7.07 11.23
CA VAL A 192 -4.07 5.73 10.85
C VAL A 192 -3.00 5.88 9.78
N TYR A 193 -1.80 5.35 10.03
CA TYR A 193 -0.67 5.44 9.11
C TYR A 193 -0.22 4.03 8.71
N LEU A 194 -0.46 3.67 7.45
CA LEU A 194 -0.02 2.43 6.84
C LEU A 194 1.27 2.69 6.07
N VAL A 195 2.35 2.03 6.48
CA VAL A 195 3.67 2.19 5.89
C VAL A 195 4.04 0.87 5.22
N TRP A 196 4.31 0.89 3.93
CA TRP A 196 4.87 -0.25 3.22
C TRP A 196 6.39 -0.15 3.18
N TYR A 197 7.08 -1.29 3.23
CA TYR A 197 8.51 -1.35 2.99
C TYR A 197 8.94 -2.70 2.38
N PRO A 198 10.04 -2.74 1.60
CA PRO A 198 10.57 -3.99 1.05
C PRO A 198 11.49 -4.69 2.06
N VAL A 199 11.40 -6.02 2.10
CA VAL A 199 12.35 -6.88 2.83
C VAL A 199 13.49 -7.24 1.88
N LEU A 200 14.54 -6.41 1.90
CA LEU A 200 15.78 -6.62 1.16
C LEU A 200 16.82 -7.39 1.99
N PRO A 201 17.80 -8.07 1.36
CA PRO A 201 18.84 -8.84 2.06
C PRO A 201 19.61 -8.02 3.13
N GLU A 202 19.83 -6.74 2.87
CA GLU A 202 20.55 -5.82 3.76
C GLU A 202 19.74 -5.43 5.01
N ALA A 203 18.44 -5.75 5.03
CA ALA A 203 17.54 -5.53 6.16
C ALA A 203 17.50 -4.10 6.74
N GLN A 204 17.73 -3.08 5.91
CA GLN A 204 17.78 -1.67 6.34
C GLN A 204 16.48 -1.18 7.00
N TYR A 205 15.34 -1.80 6.68
CA TYR A 205 14.05 -1.54 7.31
C TYR A 205 14.08 -1.71 8.84
N GLN A 206 14.98 -2.55 9.38
CA GLN A 206 15.12 -2.72 10.82
C GLN A 206 15.48 -1.39 11.51
N GLN A 207 16.28 -0.54 10.86
CA GLN A 207 16.64 0.78 11.40
C GLN A 207 15.40 1.69 11.51
N MET A 208 14.50 1.63 10.52
CA MET A 208 13.23 2.36 10.56
C MET A 208 12.36 1.87 11.74
N ILE A 209 12.23 0.54 11.90
CA ILE A 209 11.47 -0.07 12.99
C ILE A 209 12.05 0.33 14.36
N SER A 210 13.36 0.20 14.56
CA SER A 210 14.01 0.56 15.83
C SER A 210 13.83 2.04 16.17
N ARG A 211 13.89 2.94 15.17
CA ARG A 211 13.61 4.37 15.37
C ARG A 211 12.16 4.64 15.78
N LEU A 212 11.21 3.90 15.23
CA LEU A 212 9.80 4.01 15.62
C LEU A 212 9.57 3.49 17.05
N GLN A 213 10.21 2.38 17.43
CA GLN A 213 10.15 1.82 18.79
C GLN A 213 10.75 2.75 19.85
N ALA A 214 11.90 3.36 19.55
CA ALA A 214 12.53 4.35 20.43
C ALA A 214 11.78 5.70 20.43
N GLY A 215 10.86 5.90 19.49
CA GLY A 215 10.11 7.14 19.30
C GLY A 215 8.87 7.26 20.20
N PRO A 216 8.12 8.37 20.05
CA PRO A 216 6.93 8.62 20.85
C PRO A 216 5.68 7.91 20.32
N VAL A 217 5.73 7.34 19.11
CA VAL A 217 4.59 6.67 18.47
C VAL A 217 4.25 5.38 19.22
N ARG A 218 2.96 5.08 19.36
CA ARG A 218 2.42 3.89 20.04
C ARG A 218 1.48 3.14 19.10
N LYS A 219 1.06 1.93 19.50
CA LYS A 219 0.10 1.12 18.73
C LYS A 219 0.59 0.87 17.30
N ILE A 220 1.77 0.27 17.19
CA ILE A 220 2.37 -0.07 15.90
C ILE A 220 2.28 -1.58 15.72
N LEU A 221 1.36 -2.00 14.85
CA LEU A 221 1.24 -3.37 14.41
C LEU A 221 2.12 -3.59 13.18
N HIS A 222 2.73 -4.75 13.08
CA HIS A 222 3.68 -5.12 12.06
C HIS A 222 3.24 -6.40 11.37
N SER A 223 3.07 -6.35 10.05
CA SER A 223 2.84 -7.50 9.19
C SER A 223 4.02 -7.71 8.27
N GLN A 224 4.53 -8.92 8.16
CA GLN A 224 5.53 -9.31 7.15
C GLN A 224 4.98 -10.41 6.26
N PHE A 225 5.27 -10.32 4.97
CA PHE A 225 4.92 -11.31 3.96
C PHE A 225 6.18 -11.66 3.16
N VAL A 226 6.74 -12.84 3.38
CA VAL A 226 8.08 -13.25 2.91
C VAL A 226 7.96 -14.51 2.06
N LEU A 227 8.57 -14.51 0.88
CA LEU A 227 8.55 -15.65 -0.04
C LEU A 227 9.24 -16.87 0.58
N ASP A 228 8.70 -18.05 0.36
CA ASP A 228 9.32 -19.31 0.82
C ASP A 228 10.66 -19.57 0.13
N THR A 229 10.73 -19.24 -1.17
CA THR A 229 11.95 -19.32 -1.97
C THR A 229 12.32 -17.92 -2.45
N PRO A 230 13.04 -17.13 -1.64
CA PRO A 230 13.43 -15.78 -2.02
C PRO A 230 14.46 -15.79 -3.16
N PRO A 231 14.47 -14.78 -4.04
CA PRO A 231 15.49 -14.66 -5.07
C PRO A 231 16.87 -14.40 -4.45
N PRO A 232 17.97 -14.78 -5.14
CA PRO A 232 19.33 -14.55 -4.65
C PRO A 232 19.68 -13.05 -4.53
N ARG A 233 19.03 -12.20 -5.35
CA ARG A 233 19.13 -10.74 -5.32
C ARG A 233 17.74 -10.13 -5.40
N GLY A 234 17.58 -8.95 -4.80
CA GLY A 234 16.31 -8.21 -4.80
C GLY A 234 15.40 -8.55 -3.62
N MET A 235 14.13 -8.20 -3.75
CA MET A 235 13.14 -8.25 -2.69
C MET A 235 12.77 -9.69 -2.32
N ARG A 236 12.93 -10.03 -1.04
CA ARG A 236 12.59 -11.34 -0.46
C ARG A 236 11.17 -11.40 0.11
N GLY A 237 10.61 -10.23 0.40
CA GLY A 237 9.33 -10.06 1.06
C GLY A 237 8.93 -8.59 1.09
N SER A 238 7.78 -8.31 1.68
CA SER A 238 7.35 -6.95 2.02
C SER A 238 6.84 -6.89 3.45
N GLY A 239 6.86 -5.71 4.03
CA GLY A 239 6.31 -5.46 5.35
C GLY A 239 5.34 -4.28 5.35
N LEU A 240 4.40 -4.34 6.28
CA LEU A 240 3.47 -3.27 6.61
C LEU A 240 3.65 -2.90 8.08
N LEU A 241 3.81 -1.61 8.37
CA LEU A 241 3.63 -1.06 9.71
C LEU A 241 2.34 -0.26 9.73
N LEU A 242 1.42 -0.62 10.62
CA LEU A 242 0.17 0.10 10.80
C LEU A 242 0.15 0.75 12.18
N VAL A 243 0.21 2.08 12.18
CA VAL A 243 0.05 2.90 13.39
C VAL A 243 -1.43 3.14 13.63
N ASN A 244 -1.87 2.97 14.88
CA ASN A 244 -3.28 3.04 15.30
C ASN A 244 -4.18 2.11 14.45
N PRO A 245 -3.89 0.81 14.39
CA PRO A 245 -4.66 -0.11 13.58
C PRO A 245 -6.14 -0.11 14.00
N PRO A 246 -7.09 -0.05 13.06
CA PRO A 246 -8.50 -0.30 13.38
C PRO A 246 -8.67 -1.69 14.01
N TRP A 247 -9.63 -1.81 14.93
CA TRP A 247 -10.02 -3.11 15.49
C TRP A 247 -10.34 -4.11 14.36
N GLU A 248 -9.95 -5.38 14.53
CA GLU A 248 -10.01 -6.46 13.53
C GLU A 248 -9.07 -6.35 12.32
N TRP A 249 -8.23 -5.30 12.19
CA TRP A 249 -7.33 -5.21 11.03
C TRP A 249 -6.36 -6.39 10.94
N ALA A 250 -5.76 -6.79 12.07
CA ALA A 250 -4.82 -7.91 12.13
C ALA A 250 -5.50 -9.23 11.71
N GLU A 251 -6.65 -9.54 12.33
CA GLU A 251 -7.41 -10.78 12.06
C GLU A 251 -7.91 -10.83 10.62
N THR A 252 -8.43 -9.71 10.10
CA THR A 252 -8.95 -9.65 8.73
C THR A 252 -7.83 -9.80 7.70
N LEU A 253 -6.68 -9.15 7.93
CA LEU A 253 -5.51 -9.30 7.07
C LEU A 253 -4.96 -10.73 7.12
N ASP A 254 -4.85 -11.32 8.33
CA ASP A 254 -4.40 -12.69 8.55
C ASP A 254 -5.24 -13.69 7.74
N ALA A 255 -6.57 -13.59 7.84
CA ALA A 255 -7.49 -14.44 7.11
C ALA A 255 -7.31 -14.33 5.58
N LEU A 256 -7.14 -13.11 5.05
CA LEU A 256 -6.94 -12.88 3.62
C LEU A 256 -5.58 -13.40 3.13
N LEU A 257 -4.50 -13.16 3.88
CA LEU A 257 -3.17 -13.66 3.52
C LEU A 257 -3.08 -15.18 3.62
N ASN A 258 -3.75 -15.80 4.60
CA ASN A 258 -3.87 -17.25 4.67
C ASN A 258 -4.59 -17.82 3.45
N GLU A 259 -5.65 -17.19 2.95
CA GLU A 259 -6.28 -17.61 1.69
C GLU A 259 -5.35 -17.45 0.49
N VAL A 260 -4.57 -16.36 0.41
CA VAL A 260 -3.56 -16.18 -0.65
C VAL A 260 -2.57 -17.34 -0.64
N ILE A 261 -2.01 -17.69 0.52
CA ILE A 261 -1.02 -18.77 0.67
C ILE A 261 -1.67 -20.13 0.37
N ASN A 262 -2.82 -20.44 0.97
CA ASN A 262 -3.51 -21.72 0.83
C ASN A 262 -4.04 -21.95 -0.60
N SER A 263 -4.29 -20.88 -1.35
CA SER A 263 -4.67 -20.98 -2.77
C SER A 263 -3.54 -21.49 -3.67
N GLY A 264 -2.29 -21.53 -3.16
CA GLY A 264 -1.09 -21.85 -3.93
C GLY A 264 -0.69 -20.74 -4.92
N ALA A 265 -1.34 -19.57 -4.88
CA ALA A 265 -1.01 -18.48 -5.78
C ALA A 265 0.36 -17.86 -5.49
N ILE A 266 0.71 -17.74 -4.21
CA ILE A 266 1.98 -17.16 -3.77
C ILE A 266 2.52 -18.02 -2.62
N ALA A 267 3.65 -18.69 -2.86
CA ALA A 267 4.36 -19.46 -1.85
C ALA A 267 5.13 -18.52 -0.91
N ALA A 268 4.52 -18.21 0.23
CA ALA A 268 5.03 -17.26 1.20
C ALA A 268 4.58 -17.64 2.61
N LYS A 269 5.29 -17.08 3.59
CA LYS A 269 4.89 -17.05 4.99
C LYS A 269 4.55 -15.64 5.37
N HIS A 270 3.61 -15.52 6.30
CA HIS A 270 3.25 -14.24 6.87
C HIS A 270 3.34 -14.26 8.39
N LYS A 271 3.66 -13.11 8.98
CA LYS A 271 3.81 -12.93 10.42
C LYS A 271 3.18 -11.60 10.83
N LEU A 272 2.40 -11.63 11.91
CA LEU A 272 1.83 -10.45 12.55
C LEU A 272 2.34 -10.33 13.98
N GLU A 273 2.82 -9.15 14.36
CA GLU A 273 3.30 -8.86 15.71
C GLU A 273 3.13 -7.38 16.08
N TRP A 274 3.06 -7.08 17.37
CA TRP A 274 3.13 -5.70 17.85
C TRP A 274 4.60 -5.27 17.98
N VAL A 275 4.97 -4.23 17.25
CA VAL A 275 6.30 -3.59 17.36
C VAL A 275 6.33 -2.61 18.53
N VAL A 276 5.23 -1.89 18.75
CA VAL A 276 4.98 -1.09 19.95
C VAL A 276 3.56 -1.40 20.42
N PRO A 277 3.38 -1.95 21.64
CA PRO A 277 2.07 -2.36 22.15
C PRO A 277 1.12 -1.17 22.37
N GLU A 278 -0.11 -1.50 22.78
CA GLU A 278 -1.19 -0.54 23.05
C GLU A 278 -0.92 0.48 24.15
#